data_AF-A0A7S2E4F2-F1
#
_entry.id   AF-A0A7S2E4F2-F1
#
_cell.length_a   1.000
_cell.length_b   1.000
_cell.length_c   1.000
_cell.angle_alpha   90.00
_cell.angle_beta   90.00
_cell.angle_gamma   90.00
#
_symmetry.space_group_name_H-M   'P 1'
#
loop_
_entity.id
_entity.type
_entity.pdbx_description
1 polymer ?
#
loop_
_entity_poly.entity_id
_entity_poly.type
_entity_poly.pdbx_seq_one_letter_code
_entity_poly.pdbx_strand_id
1 'polypeptide(L)'
;MTTGATSPGSPSHKATPTYSSDLSKLCSAYPDSRVVHSIAEAREAASKWDVLCPSSPLRQRVRLNTDEDWATFMSDCNEGGKPGEMAINLTDLLKKCYGMAFSMPPSPSALARMAPISMEGEPELLSI
;
A
#
# COMPACT_ATOMS: atom_id res chain seq x y z
N MET A 1 4.59 48.00 -27.87
CA MET A 1 4.48 47.58 -26.46
C MET A 1 4.46 46.07 -26.46
N THR A 2 5.51 45.43 -25.94
CA THR A 2 5.68 43.98 -25.91
C THR A 2 5.39 43.49 -24.49
N THR A 3 4.48 42.53 -24.36
CA THR A 3 4.40 41.65 -23.18
C THR A 3 4.05 40.27 -23.71
N GLY A 4 5.07 39.45 -23.89
CA GLY A 4 4.91 38.01 -23.98
C GLY A 4 4.76 37.40 -22.58
N ALA A 5 4.06 36.27 -22.50
CA ALA A 5 4.39 35.17 -21.61
C ALA A 5 3.52 33.96 -22.00
N THR A 6 4.10 33.10 -22.83
CA THR A 6 3.69 31.72 -23.04
C THR A 6 3.67 31.00 -21.69
N SER A 7 2.51 30.52 -21.24
CA SER A 7 2.44 29.45 -20.23
C SER A 7 2.46 28.12 -20.98
N PRO A 8 3.54 27.32 -20.89
CA PRO A 8 3.50 25.94 -21.35
C PRO A 8 2.56 25.18 -20.40
N GLY A 9 1.43 24.71 -20.94
CA GLY A 9 0.65 23.67 -20.31
C GLY A 9 1.59 22.51 -20.00
N SER A 10 1.89 22.33 -18.72
CA SER A 10 2.80 21.26 -18.30
C SER A 10 2.18 19.94 -18.74
N PRO A 11 2.94 19.06 -19.43
CA PRO A 11 2.47 17.69 -19.63
C PRO A 11 2.18 17.14 -18.24
N SER A 12 1.00 16.54 -18.07
CA SER A 12 0.60 15.80 -16.88
C SER A 12 1.52 14.58 -16.72
N HIS A 13 2.78 14.83 -16.35
CA HIS A 13 3.61 13.84 -15.68
C HIS A 13 2.88 13.58 -14.38
N LYS A 14 2.16 12.47 -14.31
CA LYS A 14 1.61 11.98 -13.04
C LYS A 14 2.78 11.91 -12.07
N ALA A 15 2.87 12.91 -11.21
CA ALA A 15 3.90 12.98 -10.18
C ALA A 15 3.87 11.67 -9.41
N THR A 16 5.05 11.16 -9.03
CA THR A 16 5.12 9.95 -8.20
C THR A 16 4.21 10.15 -6.99
N PRO A 17 3.26 9.23 -6.74
CA PRO A 17 2.36 9.38 -5.60
C PRO A 17 3.19 9.49 -4.32
N THR A 18 2.99 10.55 -3.55
CA THR A 18 3.69 10.75 -2.26
C THR A 18 2.69 10.71 -1.11
N TYR A 19 3.10 10.06 -0.02
CA TYR A 19 2.27 9.89 1.16
C TYR A 19 1.79 11.25 1.71
N SER A 20 2.64 12.28 1.69
CA SER A 20 2.30 13.64 2.12
C SER A 20 1.20 14.28 1.26
N SER A 21 1.21 14.08 -0.05
CA SER A 21 0.18 14.62 -0.94
C SER A 21 -1.17 13.95 -0.69
N ASP A 22 -1.20 12.62 -0.62
CA ASP A 22 -2.45 11.90 -0.36
C ASP A 22 -2.95 12.10 1.08
N LEU A 23 -2.05 12.26 2.05
CA LEU A 23 -2.41 12.64 3.42
C LEU A 23 -3.01 14.04 3.48
N SER A 24 -2.49 14.99 2.69
CA SER A 24 -3.05 16.35 2.62
C SER A 24 -4.46 16.32 2.03
N LYS A 25 -4.70 15.52 0.98
CA LYS A 25 -6.05 15.30 0.43
C LYS A 25 -6.98 14.68 1.46
N LEU A 26 -6.49 13.70 2.22
CA LEU A 26 -7.25 13.07 3.31
C LEU A 26 -7.64 14.10 4.37
N CYS A 27 -6.69 14.90 4.86
CA CYS A 27 -6.94 15.95 5.85
C CYS A 27 -7.93 17.00 5.35
N SER A 28 -7.86 17.37 4.06
CA SER A 28 -8.78 18.33 3.46
C SER A 28 -10.19 17.77 3.27
N ALA A 29 -10.32 16.48 2.95
CA ALA A 29 -11.62 15.83 2.74
C ALA A 29 -12.28 15.38 4.05
N TYR A 30 -11.48 15.11 5.09
CA TYR A 30 -11.92 14.61 6.40
C TYR A 30 -11.28 15.45 7.53
N PRO A 31 -11.68 16.73 7.66
CA PRO A 31 -11.10 17.64 8.66
C PRO A 31 -11.49 17.26 10.09
N ASP A 32 -12.72 16.80 10.31
CA ASP A 32 -13.27 16.54 11.64
C ASP A 32 -13.04 15.09 12.13
N SER A 33 -13.18 14.11 11.24
CA SER A 33 -13.00 12.69 11.58
C SER A 33 -12.46 11.91 10.40
N ARG A 34 -11.38 11.15 10.64
CA ARG A 34 -10.74 10.27 9.65
C ARG A 34 -11.18 8.82 9.78
N VAL A 35 -12.22 8.57 10.56
CA VAL A 35 -12.80 7.25 10.78
C VAL A 35 -14.13 7.19 10.04
N VAL A 36 -14.26 6.18 9.17
CA VAL A 36 -15.49 5.93 8.39
C VAL A 36 -16.11 4.61 8.82
N HIS A 37 -17.43 4.49 8.68
CA HIS A 37 -18.20 3.38 9.23
C HIS A 37 -18.70 2.39 8.17
N SER A 38 -18.16 2.48 6.95
CA SER A 38 -18.57 1.66 5.82
C SER A 38 -17.42 1.42 4.85
N ILE A 39 -17.38 0.21 4.28
CA ILE A 39 -16.44 -0.15 3.21
C ILE A 39 -16.61 0.78 2.01
N ALA A 40 -17.85 1.11 1.65
CA ALA A 40 -18.16 1.99 0.53
C ALA A 40 -17.54 3.39 0.70
N GLU A 41 -17.66 3.99 1.89
CA GLU A 41 -17.06 5.30 2.20
C GLU A 41 -15.53 5.23 2.15
N ALA A 42 -14.94 4.18 2.74
CA ALA A 42 -13.50 4.00 2.72
C ALA A 42 -12.98 3.83 1.29
N ARG A 43 -13.69 3.08 0.43
CA ARG A 43 -13.36 2.93 -1.00
C ARG A 43 -13.46 4.26 -1.74
N GLU A 44 -14.48 5.06 -1.46
CA GLU A 44 -14.64 6.37 -2.08
C GLU A 44 -13.50 7.31 -1.66
N ALA A 45 -13.14 7.36 -0.38
CA ALA A 45 -11.99 8.12 0.11
C ALA A 45 -10.70 7.66 -0.59
N ALA A 46 -10.49 6.35 -0.66
CA ALA A 46 -9.30 5.74 -1.20
C ALA A 46 -9.17 5.95 -2.73
N SER A 47 -10.29 6.10 -3.44
CA SER A 47 -10.30 6.42 -4.88
C SER A 47 -9.69 7.79 -5.23
N LYS A 48 -9.61 8.70 -4.24
CA LYS A 48 -9.04 10.05 -4.40
C LYS A 48 -7.52 10.07 -4.23
N TRP A 49 -6.92 8.97 -3.79
CA TRP A 49 -5.49 8.86 -3.54
C TRP A 49 -4.73 8.40 -4.79
N ASP A 50 -3.61 9.06 -5.09
CA ASP A 50 -2.78 8.71 -6.25
C ASP A 50 -2.15 7.31 -6.09
N VAL A 51 -1.92 6.85 -4.86
CA VAL A 51 -1.42 5.49 -4.58
C VAL A 51 -2.38 4.37 -5.00
N LEU A 52 -3.66 4.66 -5.25
CA LEU A 52 -4.66 3.71 -5.74
C LEU A 52 -5.06 3.93 -7.20
N CYS A 53 -4.37 4.86 -7.87
CA CYS A 53 -4.55 5.12 -9.29
C CYS A 53 -4.37 3.82 -10.11
N PRO A 54 -5.06 3.65 -11.25
CA PRO A 54 -4.91 2.46 -12.10
C PRO A 54 -3.46 2.11 -12.49
N SER A 55 -2.60 3.13 -12.54
CA SER A 55 -1.17 3.01 -12.86
C SER A 55 -0.26 2.80 -11.64
N SER A 56 -0.81 2.63 -10.44
CA SER A 56 -0.03 2.46 -9.21
C SER A 56 0.58 1.05 -9.09
N PRO A 57 1.81 0.93 -8.57
CA PRO A 57 2.43 -0.35 -8.23
C PRO A 57 1.56 -1.21 -7.29
N LEU A 58 0.69 -0.58 -6.49
CA LEU A 58 -0.20 -1.27 -5.55
C LEU A 58 -1.12 -2.28 -6.26
N ARG A 59 -1.62 -1.94 -7.45
CA ARG A 59 -2.52 -2.81 -8.22
C ARG A 59 -1.84 -4.06 -8.78
N GLN A 60 -0.52 -4.05 -8.88
CA GLN A 60 0.24 -5.25 -9.27
C GLN A 60 0.36 -6.23 -8.10
N ARG A 61 0.18 -5.76 -6.86
CA ARG A 61 0.40 -6.54 -5.64
C ARG A 61 -0.89 -6.95 -4.94
N VAL A 62 -1.96 -6.17 -5.11
CA VAL A 62 -3.23 -6.37 -4.41
C VAL A 62 -4.38 -6.34 -5.40
N ARG A 63 -5.24 -7.37 -5.33
CA ARG A 63 -6.51 -7.40 -6.07
C ARG A 63 -7.60 -6.85 -5.17
N LEU A 64 -8.11 -5.66 -5.53
CA LEU A 64 -9.17 -4.95 -4.80
C LEU A 64 -10.38 -4.77 -5.73
N ASN A 65 -10.97 -5.89 -6.16
CA ASN A 65 -12.03 -5.89 -7.18
C ASN A 65 -13.42 -6.02 -6.57
N THR A 66 -13.56 -6.84 -5.53
CA THR A 66 -14.83 -7.11 -4.85
C THR A 66 -14.91 -6.39 -3.52
N ASP A 67 -16.12 -6.27 -2.97
CA ASP A 67 -16.29 -5.70 -1.63
C ASP A 67 -15.66 -6.59 -0.55
N GLU A 68 -15.66 -7.91 -0.74
CA GLU A 68 -14.98 -8.88 0.13
C GLU A 68 -13.46 -8.71 0.13
N ASP A 69 -12.84 -8.42 -1.02
CA ASP A 69 -11.42 -8.09 -1.11
C ASP A 69 -11.10 -6.86 -0.26
N TRP A 70 -11.95 -5.83 -0.35
CA TRP A 70 -11.81 -4.59 0.42
C TRP A 70 -12.05 -4.84 1.91
N ALA A 71 -13.06 -5.61 2.29
CA ALA A 71 -13.32 -5.99 3.68
C ALA A 71 -12.10 -6.68 4.31
N THR A 72 -11.53 -7.66 3.60
CA THR A 72 -10.33 -8.38 4.03
C THR A 72 -9.13 -7.45 4.12
N PHE A 73 -8.95 -6.59 3.11
CA PHE A 73 -7.85 -5.63 3.07
C PHE A 73 -7.92 -4.60 4.21
N MET A 74 -9.12 -4.14 4.55
CA MET A 74 -9.36 -3.16 5.62
C MET A 74 -9.52 -3.78 7.01
N SER A 75 -9.53 -5.10 7.13
CA SER A 75 -9.74 -5.78 8.42
C SER A 75 -8.72 -5.37 9.48
N ASP A 76 -7.45 -5.16 9.09
CA ASP A 76 -6.39 -4.68 10.00
C ASP A 76 -6.45 -3.17 10.27
N CYS A 77 -7.28 -2.43 9.54
CA CYS A 77 -7.47 -0.98 9.69
C CYS A 77 -8.71 -0.64 10.53
N ASN A 78 -9.37 -1.67 11.08
CA ASN A 78 -10.53 -1.51 11.95
C ASN A 78 -10.05 -1.08 13.34
N GLU A 79 -10.39 0.15 13.74
CA GLU A 79 -10.23 0.67 15.10
C GLU A 79 -11.45 0.38 15.98
N GLY A 80 -12.48 -0.27 15.44
CA GLY A 80 -13.68 -0.67 16.17
C GLY A 80 -13.35 -1.65 17.29
N GLY A 81 -13.29 -1.16 18.52
CA GLY A 81 -13.04 -1.97 19.72
C GLY A 81 -14.17 -2.93 20.10
N LYS A 82 -15.26 -2.97 19.32
CA LYS A 82 -16.41 -3.84 19.54
C LYS A 82 -16.69 -4.73 18.32
N PRO A 83 -17.01 -6.02 18.54
CA PRO A 83 -17.44 -6.90 17.46
C PRO A 83 -18.73 -6.38 16.83
N GLY A 84 -18.69 -6.11 15.52
CA GLY A 84 -19.82 -5.59 14.75
C GLY A 84 -19.83 -4.08 14.52
N GLU A 85 -18.95 -3.32 15.18
CA GLU A 85 -18.75 -1.90 14.91
C GLU A 85 -17.62 -1.75 13.88
N MET A 86 -17.97 -1.45 12.63
CA MET A 86 -17.00 -1.20 11.59
C MET A 86 -16.55 0.26 11.70
N ALA A 87 -15.30 0.48 12.11
CA ALA A 87 -14.72 1.80 12.23
C ALA A 87 -13.33 1.77 11.57
N ILE A 88 -13.23 2.26 10.34
CA ILE A 88 -12.03 2.16 9.53
C ILE A 88 -11.25 3.46 9.63
N ASN A 89 -10.03 3.40 10.15
CA ASN A 89 -9.13 4.56 10.16
C ASN A 89 -8.53 4.75 8.76
N LEU A 90 -8.93 5.83 8.09
CA LEU A 90 -8.45 6.16 6.74
C LEU A 90 -6.94 6.46 6.71
N THR A 91 -6.36 6.90 7.83
CA THR A 91 -4.91 7.16 7.93
C THR A 91 -4.12 5.86 7.91
N ASP A 92 -4.57 4.83 8.63
CA ASP A 92 -3.93 3.52 8.61
C ASP A 92 -4.17 2.79 7.30
N LEU A 93 -5.36 2.95 6.69
CA LEU A 93 -5.62 2.48 5.34
C LEU A 93 -4.62 3.10 4.34
N LEU A 94 -4.40 4.41 4.39
CA LEU A 94 -3.42 5.10 3.54
C LEU A 94 -2.00 4.60 3.78
N LYS A 95 -1.57 4.42 5.03
CA LYS A 95 -0.26 3.84 5.36
C LYS A 95 -0.11 2.43 4.78
N LYS A 96 -1.15 1.60 4.92
CA LYS A 96 -1.16 0.23 4.38
C LYS A 96 -1.03 0.22 2.87
N CYS A 97 -1.72 1.12 2.17
CA CYS A 97 -1.56 1.28 0.72
C CYS A 97 -0.12 1.61 0.32
N TYR A 98 0.54 2.56 0.99
CA TYR A 98 1.94 2.90 0.71
C TYR A 98 2.92 1.80 1.11
N GLY A 99 2.71 1.16 2.26
CA GLY A 99 3.50 0.00 2.68
C GLY A 99 3.43 -1.11 1.64
N MET A 100 2.24 -1.47 1.17
CA MET A 100 2.06 -2.51 0.15
C MET A 100 2.62 -2.08 -1.22
N ALA A 101 2.47 -0.81 -1.61
CA ALA A 101 2.93 -0.32 -2.91
C ALA A 101 4.46 -0.26 -3.01
N PHE A 102 5.13 0.16 -1.92
CA PHE A 102 6.56 0.50 -1.93
C PHE A 102 7.43 -0.39 -1.04
N SER A 103 6.85 -1.36 -0.31
CA SER A 103 7.65 -2.34 0.43
C SER A 103 8.53 -3.13 -0.54
N MET A 104 9.83 -3.18 -0.28
CA MET A 104 10.72 -4.00 -1.09
C MET A 104 10.56 -5.47 -0.70
N PRO A 105 10.50 -6.40 -1.66
CA PRO A 105 10.57 -7.81 -1.32
C PRO A 105 11.86 -8.07 -0.53
N PRO A 106 11.86 -9.05 0.39
CA PRO A 106 13.08 -9.45 1.07
C PRO A 106 14.13 -9.80 0.02
N SER A 107 15.34 -9.28 0.19
CA SER A 107 16.42 -9.52 -0.77
C SER A 107 16.67 -11.03 -0.90
N PRO A 108 16.81 -11.57 -2.12
CA PRO A 108 17.03 -13.02 -2.34
C PRO A 108 18.27 -13.54 -1.60
N SER A 109 19.24 -12.66 -1.30
CA SER A 109 20.44 -12.98 -0.53
C SER A 109 20.18 -13.38 0.94
N ALA A 110 19.03 -13.00 1.52
CA ALA A 110 18.67 -13.40 2.88
C ALA A 110 18.24 -14.89 2.93
N LEU A 111 17.62 -15.39 1.86
CA LEU A 111 17.16 -16.78 1.76
C LEU A 111 18.33 -17.76 1.54
N ALA A 112 19.34 -17.35 0.76
CA ALA A 112 20.52 -18.16 0.46
C ALA A 112 21.41 -18.44 1.70
N ARG A 113 21.34 -17.60 2.74
CA ARG A 113 22.09 -17.79 4.00
C ARG A 113 21.40 -18.70 5.01
N MET A 114 20.15 -19.09 4.77
CA MET A 114 19.40 -20.03 5.61
C MET A 114 19.33 -21.44 5.01
N ALA A 115 20.17 -21.74 4.01
CA ALA A 115 20.40 -23.13 3.63
C ALA A 115 21.02 -23.84 4.86
N PRO A 116 20.39 -24.92 5.37
CA PRO A 116 21.01 -25.71 6.41
C PRO A 116 22.34 -26.21 5.87
N ILE A 117 23.42 -25.88 6.58
CA ILE A 117 24.67 -26.62 6.55
C ILE A 117 24.31 -28.09 6.87
N SER A 118 24.01 -28.87 5.83
CA SER A 118 23.96 -30.33 5.94
C SER A 118 25.36 -30.79 6.32
N MET A 119 25.58 -30.94 7.63
CA MET A 119 26.62 -31.78 8.17
C MET A 119 26.20 -33.24 7.98
N GLU A 120 26.36 -33.75 6.77
CA GLU A 120 26.58 -35.19 6.56
C GLU A 120 28.06 -35.28 6.17
N GLY A 121 28.96 -35.68 7.07
CA GLY A 121 28.92 -36.97 7.74
C GLY A 121 29.69 -37.98 6.89
N GLU A 122 30.99 -37.74 6.69
CA GLU A 122 31.93 -38.81 6.34
C GLU A 122 31.88 -39.89 7.43
N PRO A 123 31.94 -41.18 7.04
CA PRO A 123 33.27 -41.79 7.08
C PRO A 123 33.58 -42.70 5.89
N GLU A 124 34.81 -42.55 5.37
CA GLU A 124 35.69 -43.66 4.98
C GLU A 124 35.43 -44.93 5.81
N LEU A 125 35.28 -46.06 5.13
CA LEU A 125 36.31 -47.10 5.25
C LEU A 125 36.21 -48.14 4.13
N LEU A 126 37.37 -48.27 3.50
CA LEU A 126 37.82 -49.29 2.56
C LEU A 126 37.64 -50.74 3.06
N SER A 127 37.35 -51.61 2.08
CA SER A 127 37.91 -52.94 1.83
C SER A 127 38.14 -53.93 2.99
N ILE A 128 37.44 -55.07 2.93
CA ILE A 128 38.01 -56.38 2.55
C ILE A 128 36.93 -57.25 1.89
#